data_AF-A0A0F9BTY9-F1
#
_entry.id   AF-A0A0F9BTY9-F1
#
_cell.length_a   1.000
_cell.length_b   1.000
_cell.length_c   1.000
_cell.angle_alpha   90.00
_cell.angle_beta   90.00
_cell.angle_gamma   90.00
#
_symmetry.space_group_name_H-M   'P 1'
#
loop_
_entity.id
_entity.type
_entity.pdbx_description
1 polymer ?
#
loop_
_entity_poly.entity_id
_entity_poly.type
_entity_poly.pdbx_seq_one_letter_code
_entity_poly.pdbx_strand_id
1 'polypeptide(L)'
;MSTESVTKNELISFLENEAKMRIDTMIEGAMEMAEEVHAGVKREDGKSSFLETHTWPVALEVSKHYVAENKLLTSLQVVGAILHDFMEDDEKILDLYASKTYGFDAYFLHRFGDYVYKLIMTLKIKPLENFSGANDEERKSERFREYCNILANSAYDIKAIKLADRVNNMRFVADVSGSDKINR
;
A
#
# COMPACT_ATOMS: atom_id res chain seq x y z
N MET A 1 -15.05 -6.45 15.42
CA MET A 1 -15.40 -5.40 14.43
C MET A 1 -14.97 -5.99 13.11
N SER A 2 -15.91 -6.28 12.21
CA SER A 2 -15.64 -7.03 10.97
C SER A 2 -14.69 -6.26 10.06
N THR A 3 -13.95 -6.98 9.23
CA THR A 3 -13.10 -6.42 8.20
C THR A 3 -14.02 -5.66 7.25
N GLU A 4 -13.93 -4.34 7.31
CA GLU A 4 -14.79 -3.47 6.52
C GLU A 4 -14.30 -3.51 5.08
N SER A 5 -15.07 -4.17 4.22
CA SER A 5 -14.87 -4.12 2.78
C SER A 5 -15.23 -2.71 2.31
N VAL A 6 -14.34 -2.08 1.56
CA VAL A 6 -14.52 -0.75 0.99
C VAL A 6 -14.41 -0.86 -0.52
N THR A 7 -15.43 -0.38 -1.22
CA THR A 7 -15.43 -0.27 -2.68
C THR A 7 -14.71 0.99 -3.14
N LYS A 8 -14.27 1.02 -4.40
CA LYS A 8 -13.69 2.23 -5.02
C LYS A 8 -14.63 3.44 -4.91
N ASN A 9 -15.94 3.23 -5.09
CA ASN A 9 -16.94 4.30 -5.03
C ASN A 9 -17.10 4.89 -3.63
N GLU A 10 -16.95 4.08 -2.58
CA GLU A 10 -16.97 4.57 -1.20
C GLU A 10 -15.74 5.43 -0.89
N LEU A 11 -14.56 5.02 -1.39
CA LEU A 11 -13.35 5.85 -1.31
C LEU A 11 -13.54 7.19 -2.06
N ILE A 12 -14.04 7.15 -3.30
CA ILE A 12 -14.32 8.37 -4.09
C ILE A 12 -15.31 9.27 -3.35
N SER A 13 -16.42 8.69 -2.88
CA SER A 13 -17.46 9.44 -2.15
C SER A 13 -16.90 10.11 -0.91
N PHE A 14 -16.04 9.43 -0.14
CA PHE A 14 -15.37 10.05 1.00
C PHE A 14 -14.47 11.22 0.56
N LEU A 15 -13.63 11.02 -0.46
CA LEU A 15 -12.71 12.05 -0.93
C LEU A 15 -13.46 13.31 -1.40
N GLU A 16 -14.54 13.15 -2.16
CA GLU A 16 -15.32 14.28 -2.69
C GLU A 16 -16.20 14.94 -1.63
N ASN A 17 -16.92 14.14 -0.84
CA ASN A 17 -17.97 14.66 0.03
C ASN A 17 -17.46 15.02 1.43
N GLU A 18 -16.53 14.25 1.99
CA GLU A 18 -16.01 14.46 3.35
C GLU A 18 -14.70 15.25 3.30
N ALA A 19 -13.72 14.79 2.51
CA ALA A 19 -12.42 15.47 2.41
C ALA A 19 -12.44 16.72 1.51
N LYS A 20 -13.54 16.96 0.79
CA LYS A 20 -13.72 18.09 -0.15
C LYS A 20 -12.61 18.17 -1.21
N MET A 21 -12.09 17.01 -1.61
CA MET A 21 -11.07 16.88 -2.64
C MET A 21 -11.70 16.57 -3.99
N ARG A 22 -11.14 17.17 -5.05
CA ARG A 22 -11.45 16.75 -6.42
C ARG A 22 -10.63 15.51 -6.75
N ILE A 23 -11.26 14.51 -7.34
CA ILE A 23 -10.57 13.41 -7.99
C ILE A 23 -9.87 13.95 -9.25
N ASP A 24 -8.54 13.97 -9.22
CA ASP A 24 -7.70 14.39 -10.35
C ASP A 24 -7.15 13.19 -11.13
N THR A 25 -6.49 13.48 -12.25
CA THR A 25 -5.93 12.44 -13.13
C THR A 25 -4.84 11.60 -12.47
N MET A 26 -4.20 12.10 -11.40
CA MET A 26 -3.20 11.33 -10.65
C MET A 26 -3.89 10.29 -9.77
N ILE A 27 -4.97 10.67 -9.08
CA ILE A 27 -5.80 9.76 -8.28
C ILE A 27 -6.48 8.73 -9.18
N GLU A 28 -7.09 9.15 -10.29
CA GLU A 28 -7.70 8.24 -11.28
C GLU A 28 -6.67 7.23 -11.78
N GLY A 29 -5.48 7.72 -12.16
CA GLY A 29 -4.43 6.86 -12.67
C GLY A 29 -3.87 5.88 -11.64
N ALA A 30 -3.87 6.23 -10.36
CA ALA A 30 -3.50 5.31 -9.28
C ALA A 30 -4.56 4.23 -9.08
N MET A 31 -5.85 4.60 -9.16
CA MET A 31 -6.95 3.65 -9.07
C MET A 31 -6.92 2.65 -10.22
N GLU A 32 -6.78 3.11 -11.46
CA GLU A 32 -6.65 2.25 -12.65
C GLU A 32 -5.50 1.25 -12.49
N MET A 33 -4.35 1.74 -12.03
CA MET A 33 -3.14 0.93 -11.89
C MET A 33 -3.27 -0.11 -10.77
N ALA A 34 -3.87 0.24 -9.64
CA ALA A 34 -4.15 -0.72 -8.58
C ALA A 34 -5.18 -1.77 -9.03
N GLU A 35 -6.21 -1.37 -9.77
CA GLU A 35 -7.19 -2.29 -10.35
C GLU A 35 -6.53 -3.27 -11.33
N GLU A 36 -5.63 -2.79 -12.17
CA GLU A 36 -4.91 -3.60 -13.16
C GLU A 36 -4.01 -4.65 -12.50
N VAL A 37 -3.20 -4.24 -11.51
CA VAL A 37 -2.24 -5.15 -10.85
C VAL A 37 -2.94 -6.12 -9.90
N HIS A 38 -3.87 -5.62 -9.09
CA HIS A 38 -4.57 -6.43 -8.10
C HIS A 38 -5.86 -7.08 -8.64
N ALA A 39 -6.10 -7.02 -9.96
CA ALA A 39 -7.22 -7.71 -10.60
C ALA A 39 -7.20 -9.21 -10.26
N GLY A 40 -8.28 -9.67 -9.64
CA GLY A 40 -8.46 -11.06 -9.24
C GLY A 40 -7.50 -11.54 -8.14
N VAL A 41 -6.68 -10.65 -7.56
CA VAL A 41 -5.84 -10.97 -6.40
C VAL A 41 -6.74 -11.09 -5.18
N LYS A 42 -6.55 -12.19 -4.45
CA LYS A 42 -7.29 -12.49 -3.23
C LYS A 42 -6.37 -12.38 -2.03
N ARG A 43 -6.94 -12.07 -0.87
CA ARG A 43 -6.25 -12.18 0.41
C ARG A 43 -5.90 -13.63 0.72
N GLU A 44 -5.19 -13.82 1.81
CA GLU A 44 -4.66 -15.11 2.26
C GLU A 44 -5.72 -16.16 2.58
N ASP A 45 -6.98 -15.75 2.73
CA ASP A 45 -8.13 -16.63 2.87
C ASP A 45 -8.58 -17.28 1.53
N GLY A 46 -7.99 -16.85 0.40
CA GLY A 46 -8.32 -17.30 -0.94
C GLY A 46 -9.72 -16.88 -1.42
N LYS A 47 -10.38 -15.94 -0.72
CA LYS A 47 -11.77 -15.52 -1.01
C LYS A 47 -11.91 -14.01 -1.11
N SER A 48 -11.42 -13.26 -0.11
CA SER A 48 -11.59 -11.82 -0.04
C SER A 48 -10.79 -11.08 -1.13
N SER A 49 -11.43 -10.12 -1.79
CA SER A 49 -10.78 -9.25 -2.78
C SER A 49 -9.66 -8.43 -2.12
N PHE A 50 -8.46 -8.45 -2.69
CA PHE A 50 -7.35 -7.64 -2.17
C PHE A 50 -7.67 -6.14 -2.24
N LEU A 51 -8.24 -5.70 -3.37
CA LEU A 51 -8.64 -4.31 -3.57
C LEU A 51 -9.64 -3.84 -2.51
N GLU A 52 -10.72 -4.59 -2.31
CA GLU A 52 -11.83 -4.15 -1.47
C GLU A 52 -11.59 -4.38 0.02
N THR A 53 -10.68 -5.30 0.39
CA THR A 53 -10.39 -5.59 1.80
C THR A 53 -9.04 -5.05 2.27
N HIS A 54 -8.20 -4.56 1.36
CA HIS A 54 -6.88 -4.00 1.67
C HIS A 54 -6.65 -2.63 1.04
N THR A 55 -6.52 -2.56 -0.29
CA THR A 55 -6.07 -1.34 -0.98
C THR A 55 -6.98 -0.15 -0.73
N TRP A 56 -8.29 -0.27 -0.99
CA TRP A 56 -9.24 0.83 -0.77
C TRP A 56 -9.46 1.14 0.71
N PRO A 57 -9.59 0.13 1.61
CA PRO A 57 -9.63 0.40 3.05
C PRO A 57 -8.41 1.17 3.57
N VAL A 58 -7.19 0.82 3.16
CA VAL A 58 -5.97 1.53 3.60
C VAL A 58 -5.99 2.97 3.11
N ALA A 59 -6.31 3.20 1.83
CA ALA A 59 -6.41 4.56 1.29
C ALA A 59 -7.50 5.40 1.99
N LEU A 60 -8.64 4.78 2.32
CA LEU A 60 -9.73 5.43 3.05
C LEU A 60 -9.29 5.81 4.46
N GLU A 61 -8.68 4.90 5.21
CA GLU A 61 -8.24 5.15 6.59
C GLU A 61 -7.13 6.22 6.65
N VAL A 62 -6.20 6.21 5.70
CA VAL A 62 -5.21 7.30 5.56
C VAL A 62 -5.93 8.63 5.31
N SER A 63 -6.89 8.67 4.39
CA SER A 63 -7.62 9.90 4.06
C SER A 63 -8.43 10.43 5.26
N LYS A 64 -9.14 9.54 5.97
CA LYS A 64 -9.84 9.86 7.22
C LYS A 64 -8.90 10.40 8.28
N HIS A 65 -7.73 9.79 8.44
CA HIS A 65 -6.73 10.21 9.42
C HIS A 65 -6.25 11.65 9.16
N TYR A 66 -5.98 12.01 7.90
CA TYR A 66 -5.57 13.38 7.58
C TYR A 66 -6.68 14.40 7.84
N VAL A 67 -7.93 14.08 7.49
CA VAL A 67 -9.08 14.95 7.77
C VAL A 67 -9.27 15.12 9.28
N ALA A 68 -9.23 14.04 10.06
CA ALA A 68 -9.39 14.07 11.50
C ALA A 68 -8.30 14.86 12.23
N GLU A 69 -7.05 14.74 11.77
CA GLU A 69 -5.90 15.47 12.32
C GLU A 69 -5.75 16.89 11.76
N ASN A 70 -6.71 17.35 10.94
CA ASN A 70 -6.69 18.65 10.26
C ASN A 70 -5.36 18.91 9.51
N LYS A 71 -4.85 17.87 8.85
CA LYS A 71 -3.66 17.92 8.00
C LYS A 71 -4.05 18.10 6.54
N LEU A 72 -3.17 18.76 5.79
CA LEU A 72 -3.37 18.92 4.36
C LEU A 72 -3.33 17.55 3.66
N LEU A 73 -4.49 17.11 3.16
CA LEU A 73 -4.61 15.94 2.30
C LEU A 73 -4.53 16.40 0.84
N THR A 74 -3.53 15.90 0.12
CA THR A 74 -3.36 16.14 -1.33
C THR A 74 -3.42 14.82 -2.09
N SER A 75 -3.48 14.92 -3.42
CA SER A 75 -3.43 13.75 -4.30
C SER A 75 -2.22 12.86 -4.03
N LEU A 76 -1.08 13.42 -3.59
CA LEU A 76 0.12 12.65 -3.29
C LEU A 76 -0.08 11.64 -2.15
N GLN A 77 -0.78 12.03 -1.08
CA GLN A 77 -1.05 11.14 0.06
C GLN A 77 -2.03 10.04 -0.32
N VAL A 78 -3.09 10.40 -1.06
CA VAL A 78 -4.11 9.44 -1.54
C VAL A 78 -3.48 8.43 -2.50
N VAL A 79 -2.72 8.90 -3.48
CA VAL A 79 -2.02 8.06 -4.46
C VAL A 79 -0.98 7.17 -3.79
N GLY A 80 -0.18 7.72 -2.86
CA GLY A 80 0.78 6.94 -2.08
C GLY A 80 0.11 5.82 -1.28
N ALA A 81 -1.08 6.06 -0.73
CA ALA A 81 -1.84 5.05 -0.01
C ALA A 81 -2.49 4.02 -0.95
N ILE A 82 -2.97 4.41 -2.12
CA ILE A 82 -3.50 3.48 -3.12
C ILE A 82 -2.40 2.54 -3.64
N LEU A 83 -1.21 3.07 -3.89
CA LEU A 83 -0.09 2.34 -4.51
C LEU A 83 0.92 1.76 -3.50
N HIS A 84 0.60 1.74 -2.21
CA HIS A 84 1.57 1.40 -1.16
C HIS A 84 2.19 -0.01 -1.30
N ASP A 85 1.36 -0.98 -1.68
CA ASP A 85 1.76 -2.39 -1.90
C ASP A 85 2.04 -2.70 -3.36
N PHE A 86 1.99 -1.68 -4.23
CA PHE A 86 2.22 -1.85 -5.66
C PHE A 86 3.55 -2.54 -5.93
N MET A 87 4.63 -2.20 -5.21
CA MET A 87 5.96 -2.75 -5.51
C MET A 87 6.25 -4.13 -4.89
N GLU A 88 5.36 -4.67 -4.07
CA GLU A 88 5.55 -5.98 -3.42
C GLU A 88 4.98 -7.14 -4.25
N ASP A 89 3.99 -6.87 -5.12
CA ASP A 89 3.38 -7.85 -6.02
C ASP A 89 4.11 -7.93 -7.38
N ASP A 90 5.37 -8.41 -7.33
CA ASP A 90 6.40 -8.26 -8.38
C ASP A 90 6.09 -9.00 -9.72
N GLU A 91 5.37 -10.14 -9.72
CA GLU A 91 5.27 -10.97 -10.94
C GLU A 91 4.38 -10.38 -12.04
N LYS A 92 3.23 -9.77 -11.70
CA LYS A 92 2.32 -9.19 -12.72
C LYS A 92 2.83 -7.86 -13.29
N ILE A 93 3.63 -7.14 -12.50
CA ILE A 93 4.12 -5.79 -12.84
C ILE A 93 5.27 -5.88 -13.83
N LEU A 94 6.18 -6.84 -13.63
CA LEU A 94 7.28 -7.09 -14.56
C LEU A 94 6.74 -7.44 -15.95
N ASP A 95 5.74 -8.30 -16.07
CA ASP A 95 5.14 -8.65 -17.36
C ASP A 95 4.42 -7.47 -18.02
N LEU A 96 3.69 -6.66 -17.23
CA LEU A 96 2.93 -5.53 -17.74
C LEU A 96 3.85 -4.42 -18.29
N TYR A 97 4.96 -4.14 -17.60
CA TYR A 97 5.82 -2.99 -17.89
C TYR A 97 7.13 -3.33 -18.60
N ALA A 98 7.54 -4.59 -18.69
CA ALA A 98 8.62 -5.03 -19.60
C ALA A 98 8.29 -4.72 -21.07
N SER A 99 7.00 -4.54 -21.39
CA SER A 99 6.53 -4.14 -22.73
C SER A 99 6.74 -2.65 -23.08
N LYS A 100 7.08 -1.78 -22.10
CA LYS A 100 7.27 -0.34 -22.35
C LYS A 100 8.74 -0.01 -22.62
N THR A 101 8.99 0.75 -23.68
CA THR A 101 10.31 1.07 -24.23
C THR A 101 11.30 1.79 -23.31
N TYR A 102 10.85 2.34 -22.18
CA TYR A 102 11.67 3.12 -21.24
C TYR A 102 11.73 2.55 -19.81
N GLY A 103 11.16 1.36 -19.58
CA GLY A 103 11.21 0.67 -18.28
C GLY A 103 10.20 1.18 -17.25
N PHE A 104 9.96 0.35 -16.22
CA PHE A 104 8.95 0.59 -15.19
C PHE A 104 9.22 1.87 -14.38
N ASP A 105 10.45 2.06 -13.89
CA ASP A 105 10.78 3.20 -13.02
C ASP A 105 10.52 4.55 -13.72
N ALA A 106 10.94 4.68 -14.98
CA ALA A 106 10.72 5.90 -15.75
C ALA A 106 9.24 6.14 -16.03
N TYR A 107 8.47 5.08 -16.27
CA TYR A 107 7.01 5.19 -16.40
C TYR A 107 6.33 5.63 -15.11
N PHE A 108 6.70 5.03 -13.99
CA PHE A 108 6.13 5.36 -12.69
C PHE A 108 6.46 6.80 -12.30
N LEU A 109 7.73 7.21 -12.46
CA LEU A 109 8.19 8.57 -12.20
C LEU A 109 7.48 9.60 -13.08
N HIS A 110 7.24 9.28 -14.36
CA HIS A 110 6.51 10.16 -15.26
C HIS A 110 5.03 10.33 -14.82
N ARG A 111 4.38 9.25 -14.36
CA ARG A 111 2.95 9.27 -14.03
C ARG A 111 2.65 9.83 -12.64
N PHE A 112 3.47 9.51 -11.64
CA PHE A 112 3.20 9.84 -10.24
C PHE A 112 4.25 10.74 -9.58
N GLY A 113 5.36 10.99 -10.27
CA GLY A 113 6.44 11.82 -9.77
C GLY A 113 7.35 11.12 -8.75
N ASP A 114 8.46 11.79 -8.47
CA ASP A 114 9.53 11.33 -7.59
C ASP A 114 9.07 11.14 -6.13
N TYR A 115 8.13 11.96 -5.65
CA TYR A 115 7.63 11.88 -4.29
C TYR A 115 6.94 10.53 -4.01
N VAL A 116 5.95 10.17 -4.84
CA VAL A 116 5.21 8.91 -4.71
C VAL A 116 6.15 7.73 -4.91
N TYR A 117 7.05 7.80 -5.90
CA TYR A 117 8.03 6.75 -6.14
C TYR A 117 8.92 6.48 -4.92
N LYS A 118 9.50 7.53 -4.31
CA LYS A 118 10.30 7.38 -3.09
C LYS A 118 9.49 6.83 -1.92
N LEU A 119 8.23 7.25 -1.79
CA LEU A 119 7.32 6.78 -0.75
C LEU A 119 7.10 5.25 -0.88
N ILE A 120 6.70 4.76 -2.05
CA ILE A 120 6.44 3.32 -2.24
C ILE A 120 7.71 2.49 -2.14
N MET A 121 8.85 3.01 -2.63
CA MET A 121 10.14 2.34 -2.52
C MET A 121 10.62 2.24 -1.07
N THR A 122 10.22 3.20 -0.21
CA THR A 122 10.50 3.13 1.23
C THR A 122 9.60 2.11 1.93
N LEU A 123 8.37 1.93 1.45
CA LEU A 123 7.44 0.95 2.00
C LEU A 123 7.76 -0.49 1.58
N LYS A 124 8.38 -0.69 0.40
CA LYS A 124 8.80 -2.01 -0.08
C LYS A 124 9.73 -2.73 0.89
N ILE A 125 9.36 -3.95 1.27
CA ILE A 125 10.25 -4.85 2.00
C ILE A 125 11.37 -5.34 1.07
N LYS A 126 12.62 -5.11 1.49
CA LYS A 126 13.80 -5.58 0.75
C LYS A 126 13.91 -7.11 0.77
N PRO A 127 14.39 -7.73 -0.33
CA PRO A 127 14.66 -9.17 -0.39
C PRO A 127 15.61 -9.63 0.73
N LEU A 128 15.44 -10.87 1.23
CA LEU A 128 16.23 -11.40 2.35
C LEU A 128 17.71 -11.58 1.98
N GLU A 129 17.99 -11.77 0.70
CA GLU A 129 19.32 -11.96 0.12
C GLU A 129 20.21 -10.73 0.30
N ASN A 130 19.61 -9.56 0.50
CA ASN A 130 20.34 -8.30 0.73
C ASN A 130 20.89 -8.19 2.15
N PHE A 131 20.50 -9.09 3.06
CA PHE A 131 20.88 -9.02 4.48
C PHE A 131 21.87 -10.11 4.83
N SER A 132 22.93 -9.73 5.55
CA SER A 132 23.93 -10.65 6.08
C SER A 132 23.38 -11.42 7.29
N GLY A 133 23.69 -12.71 7.39
CA GLY A 133 23.30 -13.57 8.51
C GLY A 133 23.68 -15.02 8.23
N ALA A 134 23.97 -15.78 9.28
CA ALA A 134 24.39 -17.18 9.17
C ALA A 134 23.22 -18.11 8.80
N ASN A 135 21.99 -17.68 9.08
CA ASN A 135 20.75 -18.39 8.76
C ASN A 135 19.62 -17.39 8.45
N ASP A 136 18.48 -17.91 7.97
CA ASP A 136 17.33 -17.11 7.56
C ASP A 136 16.68 -16.34 8.71
N GLU A 137 16.72 -16.86 9.94
CA GLU A 137 16.12 -16.19 11.11
C GLU A 137 16.93 -14.95 11.52
N GLU A 138 18.26 -15.02 11.46
CA GLU A 138 19.14 -13.87 11.64
C GLU A 138 18.91 -12.82 10.55
N ARG A 139 18.80 -13.24 9.28
CA ARG A 139 18.52 -12.32 8.16
C ARG A 139 17.16 -11.64 8.29
N LYS A 140 16.11 -12.37 8.70
CA LYS A 140 14.79 -11.81 8.98
C LYS A 140 14.84 -10.79 10.12
N SER A 141 15.58 -11.10 11.19
CA SER A 141 15.73 -10.22 12.34
C SER A 141 16.45 -8.91 11.97
N GLU A 142 17.54 -8.99 11.21
CA GLU A 142 18.26 -7.78 10.75
C GLU A 142 17.40 -6.96 9.80
N ARG A 143 16.71 -7.61 8.84
CA ARG A 143 15.78 -6.95 7.94
C ARG A 143 14.68 -6.22 8.69
N PHE A 144 14.07 -6.85 9.69
CA PHE A 144 13.04 -6.24 10.50
C PHE A 144 13.58 -5.01 11.24
N ARG A 145 14.76 -5.12 11.85
CA ARG A 145 15.40 -3.99 12.56
C ARG A 145 15.70 -2.82 11.63
N GLU A 146 16.30 -3.09 10.47
CA GLU A 146 16.60 -2.04 9.47
C GLU A 146 15.30 -1.38 8.98
N TYR A 147 14.29 -2.18 8.66
CA TYR A 147 13.01 -1.66 8.17
C TYR A 147 12.29 -0.81 9.24
N CYS A 148 12.27 -1.24 10.50
CA CYS A 148 11.76 -0.42 11.61
C CYS A 148 12.54 0.89 11.75
N ASN A 149 13.87 0.88 11.60
CA ASN A 149 14.68 2.09 11.65
C ASN A 149 14.36 3.05 10.49
N ILE A 150 14.19 2.53 9.27
CA ILE A 150 13.75 3.31 8.11
C ILE A 150 12.39 3.96 8.39
N LEU A 151 11.41 3.18 8.86
CA LEU A 151 10.07 3.68 9.17
C LEU A 151 10.05 4.68 10.32
N ALA A 152 10.88 4.49 11.35
CA ALA A 152 10.97 5.43 12.47
C ALA A 152 11.48 6.81 12.03
N ASN A 153 12.40 6.83 11.06
CA ASN A 153 13.01 8.05 10.52
C ASN A 153 12.30 8.60 9.27
N SER A 154 11.27 7.92 8.77
CA SER A 154 10.57 8.33 7.55
C SER A 154 9.63 9.51 7.78
N ALA A 155 9.19 10.10 6.66
CA ALA A 155 8.19 11.16 6.65
C ALA A 155 6.85 10.69 7.24
N TYR A 156 6.05 11.67 7.67
CA TYR A 156 4.74 11.42 8.27
C TYR A 156 3.84 10.53 7.39
N ASP A 157 3.81 10.78 6.09
CA ASP A 157 2.98 10.07 5.12
C ASP A 157 3.29 8.57 5.09
N ILE A 158 4.57 8.20 5.10
CA ILE A 158 5.03 6.80 5.12
C ILE A 158 4.56 6.12 6.41
N LYS A 159 4.66 6.82 7.55
CA LYS A 159 4.21 6.31 8.84
C LYS A 159 2.69 6.12 8.87
N ALA A 160 1.93 7.12 8.38
CA ALA A 160 0.48 7.06 8.33
C ALA A 160 0.00 5.88 7.48
N ILE A 161 0.57 5.70 6.29
CA ILE A 161 0.27 4.58 5.39
C ILE A 161 0.62 3.25 6.07
N LYS A 162 1.84 3.11 6.62
CA LYS A 162 2.25 1.83 7.20
C LYS A 162 1.44 1.43 8.43
N LEU A 163 1.02 2.41 9.24
CA LEU A 163 0.14 2.16 10.37
C LEU A 163 -1.27 1.77 9.91
N ALA A 164 -1.82 2.46 8.91
CA ALA A 164 -3.13 2.11 8.33
C ALA A 164 -3.13 0.71 7.71
N ASP A 165 -2.09 0.39 6.92
CA ASP A 165 -1.81 -0.95 6.40
C ASP A 165 -1.80 -1.98 7.55
N ARG A 166 -0.96 -1.77 8.57
CA ARG A 166 -0.83 -2.71 9.68
C ARG A 166 -2.14 -2.90 10.43
N VAL A 167 -2.90 -1.84 10.68
CA VAL A 167 -4.21 -1.91 11.34
C VAL A 167 -5.21 -2.70 10.49
N ASN A 168 -5.27 -2.45 9.18
CA ASN A 168 -6.12 -3.22 8.27
C ASN A 168 -5.74 -4.71 8.30
N ASN A 169 -4.45 -5.02 8.20
CA ASN A 169 -3.93 -6.38 8.25
C ASN A 169 -4.27 -7.09 9.58
N MET A 170 -4.14 -6.42 10.72
CA MET A 170 -4.52 -6.99 12.02
C MET A 170 -6.03 -7.23 12.13
N ARG A 171 -6.86 -6.31 11.62
CA ARG A 171 -8.33 -6.49 11.56
C ARG A 171 -8.70 -7.71 10.71
N PHE A 172 -8.09 -7.85 9.53
CA PHE A 172 -8.33 -9.00 8.65
C PHE A 172 -7.91 -10.32 9.30
N VAL A 173 -6.71 -10.40 9.86
CA VAL A 173 -6.20 -11.62 10.51
C VAL A 173 -7.06 -12.03 11.72
N ALA A 174 -7.59 -11.05 12.48
CA ALA A 174 -8.47 -11.34 13.61
C ALA A 174 -9.80 -12.02 13.18
N ASP A 175 -10.29 -11.73 11.98
CA ASP A 175 -11.52 -12.32 11.44
C ASP A 175 -11.27 -13.67 10.74
N VAL A 176 -10.07 -13.89 10.21
CA VAL A 176 -9.67 -15.16 9.59
C VAL A 176 -9.21 -16.15 10.67
N SER A 177 -10.16 -16.94 11.17
CA SER A 177 -9.94 -18.01 12.16
C SER A 177 -8.90 -19.03 11.67
N GLY A 178 -7.85 -19.29 12.47
CA GLY A 178 -6.91 -20.40 12.22
C GLY A 178 -5.73 -20.09 11.30
N SER A 179 -5.42 -18.81 11.03
CA SER A 179 -4.20 -18.44 10.32
C SER A 179 -2.96 -18.67 11.20
N ASP A 180 -1.99 -19.46 10.72
CA ASP A 180 -0.68 -19.67 11.35
C ASP A 180 0.09 -18.35 11.60
N LYS A 181 -0.31 -17.24 10.97
CA LYS A 181 0.24 -15.89 11.21
C LYS A 181 -0.09 -15.32 12.59
N ILE A 182 -1.14 -15.78 13.27
CA ILE A 182 -1.47 -15.26 14.62
C ILE A 182 -0.36 -15.63 15.62
N ASN A 183 0.40 -16.70 15.35
CA ASN A 183 1.46 -17.22 16.22
C ASN A 183 2.90 -16.83 15.77
N ARG A 184 3.06 -16.09 14.67
CA ARG A 184 4.36 -15.61 14.15
C ARG A 184 4.54 -14.12 14.42
#